data_AF-A0A533SN85-F1
#
_entry.id   AF-A0A533SN85-F1
#
_cell.length_a   1.000
_cell.length_b   1.000
_cell.length_c   1.000
_cell.angle_alpha   90.00
_cell.angle_beta   90.00
_cell.angle_gamma   90.00
#
_symmetry.space_group_name_H-M   'P 1'
#
loop_
_entity.id
_entity.type
_entity.pdbx_description
1 polymer ?
#
loop_
_entity_poly.entity_id
_entity_poly.type
_entity_poly.pdbx_seq_one_letter_code
_entity_poly.pdbx_strand_id
1 'polypeptide(L)'
;MKAVAARAGMARYPRYSGITGLTQVPASAGWLMSNRTHPYIGYLYNYSWASAYDDPRQVVYLNQFAVDLNDYNYLQVPYNFLRSDFSTKPFGQDSPSLAAFRDMVPEVGRLLRDYSYEDVDIAVQKITTLTPHWYAAYGEGTLGWEHNLAHPIDSFQVFNAEAWIENAAPQDLGRYADISWLSEGDFFYMQKLSEAIKAFRGYSWSGANYVRLAVVPGDRTLTLHWQAVLENPDGVTWTIALSGGPGSKTVSGLPFATNAYQFSGLSNYTRYTITLTAVDGAGQTVLDSGPKGGMPSDILFFLPALMKGSN
;
A
#
# COMPACT_ATOMS: atom_id res chain seq x y z
N MET A 1 0.38 -5.74 6.83
CA MET A 1 -0.60 -5.56 7.93
C MET A 1 -0.12 -4.61 9.02
N LYS A 2 1.03 -4.80 9.69
CA LYS A 2 1.47 -3.91 10.80
C LYS A 2 1.57 -2.43 10.39
N ALA A 3 2.15 -2.10 9.24
CA ALA A 3 2.25 -0.72 8.75
C ALA A 3 0.89 -0.08 8.40
N VAL A 4 -0.07 -0.90 7.93
CA VAL A 4 -1.41 -0.46 7.52
C VAL A 4 -2.29 -0.18 8.75
N ALA A 5 -2.31 -1.13 9.69
CA ALA A 5 -3.02 -0.97 10.96
C ALA A 5 -2.44 0.18 11.79
N ALA A 6 -1.11 0.36 11.75
CA ALA A 6 -0.46 1.52 12.34
C ALA A 6 -0.95 2.82 11.67
N ARG A 7 -0.92 2.97 10.35
CA ARG A 7 -1.37 4.21 9.69
C ARG A 7 -2.83 4.55 9.95
N ALA A 8 -3.75 3.60 9.80
CA ALA A 8 -5.17 3.85 10.05
C ALA A 8 -5.45 4.21 11.52
N GLY A 9 -4.79 3.53 12.47
CA GLY A 9 -4.89 3.88 13.90
C GLY A 9 -4.24 5.23 14.22
N MET A 10 -3.09 5.53 13.63
CA MET A 10 -2.32 6.75 13.89
C MET A 10 -2.95 8.00 13.27
N ALA A 11 -3.63 7.88 12.12
CA ALA A 11 -4.39 8.99 11.52
C ALA A 11 -5.51 9.51 12.46
N ARG A 12 -5.98 8.66 13.38
CA ARG A 12 -6.98 9.03 14.41
C ARG A 12 -6.39 9.68 15.64
N TYR A 13 -5.09 9.55 15.85
CA TYR A 13 -4.44 9.93 17.10
C TYR A 13 -4.53 11.44 17.44
N PRO A 14 -4.36 12.38 16.48
CA PRO A 14 -4.54 13.80 16.77
C PRO A 14 -5.93 14.12 17.32
N ARG A 15 -6.97 13.54 16.69
CA ARG A 15 -8.37 13.74 17.11
C ARG A 15 -8.67 13.09 18.45
N TYR A 16 -8.20 11.87 18.66
CA TYR A 16 -8.31 11.23 19.97
C TYR A 16 -7.70 12.11 21.06
N SER A 17 -6.51 12.66 20.83
CA SER A 17 -5.81 13.51 21.80
C SER A 17 -6.58 14.80 22.09
N GLY A 18 -7.17 15.43 21.08
CA GLY A 18 -8.00 16.62 21.27
C GLY A 18 -9.34 16.34 21.96
N ILE A 19 -10.06 15.28 21.57
CA ILE A 19 -11.38 14.91 22.15
C ILE A 19 -11.26 14.50 23.62
N THR A 20 -10.19 13.80 23.97
CA THR A 20 -9.92 13.37 25.36
C THR A 20 -9.28 14.46 26.21
N GLY A 21 -8.95 15.62 25.63
CA GLY A 21 -8.26 16.71 26.32
C GLY A 21 -6.81 16.40 26.68
N LEU A 22 -6.22 15.33 26.13
CA LEU A 22 -4.79 15.02 26.27
C LEU A 22 -3.91 16.07 25.58
N THR A 23 -4.42 16.67 24.52
CA THR A 23 -3.84 17.86 23.89
C THR A 23 -4.88 18.97 23.93
N GLN A 24 -4.51 20.13 24.46
CA GLN A 24 -5.37 21.31 24.38
C GLN A 24 -5.16 22.01 23.05
N VAL A 25 -6.25 22.18 22.30
CA VAL A 25 -6.26 23.03 21.10
C VAL A 25 -5.97 24.47 21.54
N PRO A 26 -4.89 25.10 21.07
CA PRO A 26 -4.54 26.45 21.51
C PRO A 26 -5.63 27.45 21.13
N ALA A 27 -6.00 28.35 22.06
CA ALA A 27 -7.07 29.34 21.85
C ALA A 27 -6.78 30.35 20.72
N SER A 28 -5.54 30.41 20.24
CA SER A 28 -5.09 31.28 19.16
C SER A 28 -4.10 30.50 18.30
N ALA A 29 -4.25 30.54 16.98
CA ALA A 29 -3.27 30.01 16.02
C ALA A 29 -1.92 30.74 16.03
N GLY A 30 -1.81 31.86 16.76
CA GLY A 30 -0.63 32.72 16.78
C GLY A 30 0.65 32.03 17.24
N TRP A 31 0.57 30.91 17.97
CA TRP A 31 1.75 30.13 18.36
C TRP A 31 2.51 29.57 17.16
N LEU A 32 1.82 29.11 16.10
CA LEU A 32 2.41 28.63 14.84
C LEU A 32 3.06 29.76 14.03
N MET A 33 2.57 30.99 14.16
CA MET A 33 3.02 32.14 13.35
C MET A 33 3.91 33.11 14.13
N SER A 34 4.27 32.79 15.39
CA SER A 34 5.07 33.66 16.24
C SER A 34 6.56 33.57 15.90
N ASN A 35 6.95 34.28 14.83
CA ASN A 35 8.31 34.35 14.27
C ASN A 35 9.40 34.94 15.21
N ARG A 36 9.18 35.03 16.53
CA ARG A 36 10.10 35.72 17.46
C ARG A 36 10.52 34.95 18.71
N THR A 37 9.85 33.84 19.05
CA THR A 37 10.23 33.03 20.23
C THR A 37 10.60 31.60 19.89
N HIS A 38 10.17 31.10 18.72
CA HIS A 38 10.66 29.86 18.11
C HIS A 38 10.40 29.96 16.60
N PRO A 39 11.39 29.69 15.71
CA PRO A 39 11.11 29.66 14.28
C PRO A 39 10.18 28.46 14.03
N TYR A 40 8.93 28.74 13.73
CA TYR A 40 8.07 27.72 13.14
C TYR A 40 8.70 27.26 11.84
N ILE A 41 8.94 25.96 11.78
CA ILE A 41 9.42 25.25 10.60
C ILE A 41 8.37 24.17 10.38
N GLY A 42 7.69 24.23 9.25
CA GLY A 42 6.66 23.26 8.89
C GLY A 42 6.07 23.58 7.53
N TYR A 43 5.28 22.65 7.02
CA TYR A 43 4.60 22.73 5.73
C TYR A 43 3.18 23.27 5.92
N LEU A 44 2.53 22.91 7.03
CA LEU A 44 1.10 23.12 7.25
C LEU A 44 0.85 23.97 8.48
N TYR A 45 0.38 25.19 8.27
CA TYR A 45 -0.07 26.06 9.34
C TYR A 45 -1.59 26.23 9.28
N ASN A 46 -2.24 26.51 10.41
CA ASN A 46 -3.68 26.72 10.43
C ASN A 46 -4.04 27.97 11.22
N TYR A 47 -4.68 28.94 10.55
CA TYR A 47 -5.09 30.23 11.11
C TYR A 47 -6.25 30.12 12.11
N SER A 48 -7.05 29.05 12.04
CA SER A 48 -8.21 28.84 12.90
C SER A 48 -8.32 27.38 13.30
N TRP A 49 -8.19 27.12 14.60
CA TRP A 49 -8.42 25.80 15.18
C TRP A 49 -9.75 25.83 15.93
N ALA A 50 -10.83 25.44 15.25
CA ALA A 50 -12.15 25.35 15.86
C ALA A 50 -12.31 24.05 16.64
N SER A 51 -11.61 22.98 16.25
CA SER A 51 -11.68 21.68 16.90
C SER A 51 -10.44 20.82 16.66
N ALA A 52 -10.41 19.61 17.25
CA ALA A 52 -9.39 18.61 16.96
C ALA A 52 -9.41 18.11 15.50
N TYR A 53 -10.48 18.36 14.73
CA TYR A 53 -10.58 18.04 13.31
C TYR A 53 -9.82 19.02 12.41
N ASP A 54 -9.28 20.09 13.00
CA ASP A 54 -8.47 21.07 12.29
C ASP A 54 -6.96 20.76 12.31
N ASP A 55 -6.58 19.63 12.90
CA ASP A 55 -5.19 19.19 13.09
C ASP A 55 -4.73 18.25 11.97
N PRO A 56 -3.93 18.73 10.98
CA PRO A 56 -3.43 17.88 9.90
C PRO A 56 -2.21 17.05 10.30
N ARG A 57 -1.65 17.25 11.50
CA ARG A 57 -0.43 16.58 11.92
C ARG A 57 -0.62 15.08 12.00
N GLN A 58 0.45 14.35 11.73
CA GLN A 58 0.45 12.90 11.73
C GLN A 58 1.41 12.38 12.79
N VAL A 59 1.22 11.13 13.20
CA VAL A 59 2.16 10.48 14.12
C VAL A 59 3.48 10.23 13.39
N VAL A 60 4.52 10.97 13.75
CA VAL A 60 5.87 10.85 13.18
C VAL A 60 6.81 10.02 14.06
N TYR A 61 6.46 9.89 15.34
CA TYR A 61 7.19 9.05 16.29
C TYR A 61 6.21 8.43 17.29
N LEU A 62 6.41 7.14 17.58
CA LEU A 62 5.65 6.42 18.59
C LEU A 62 6.57 5.41 19.27
N ASN A 63 6.67 5.48 20.58
CA ASN A 63 7.31 4.46 21.40
C ASN A 63 6.45 4.15 22.63
N GLN A 64 6.95 3.34 23.55
CA GLN A 64 6.21 2.96 24.77
C GLN A 64 5.99 4.11 25.77
N PHE A 65 6.63 5.26 25.58
CA PHE A 65 6.64 6.39 26.51
C PHE A 65 6.01 7.66 25.94
N ALA A 66 5.98 7.80 24.60
CA ALA A 66 5.59 9.03 23.95
C ALA A 66 5.09 8.78 22.52
N VAL A 67 4.27 9.72 22.08
CA VAL A 67 3.79 9.92 20.71
C VAL A 67 4.16 11.35 20.31
N ASP A 68 4.67 11.52 19.09
CA ASP A 68 4.95 12.82 18.53
C ASP A 68 4.10 13.05 17.28
N LEU A 69 3.46 14.23 17.23
CA LEU A 69 2.57 14.66 16.16
C LEU A 69 3.21 15.81 15.40
N ASN A 70 3.48 15.59 14.12
CA ASN A 70 4.09 16.60 13.26
C ASN A 70 3.59 16.48 11.81
N ASP A 71 3.70 17.55 11.03
CA ASP A 71 3.32 17.58 9.60
C ASP A 71 4.49 17.22 8.67
N TYR A 72 5.72 17.21 9.20
CA TYR A 72 6.93 16.83 8.48
C TYR A 72 7.75 15.76 9.20
N ASN A 73 8.59 15.06 8.45
CA ASN A 73 9.34 13.89 8.89
C ASN A 73 10.59 14.18 9.76
N TYR A 74 10.76 15.40 10.25
CA TYR A 74 11.94 15.81 11.01
C TYR A 74 11.59 16.14 12.46
N LEU A 75 12.51 15.84 13.38
CA LEU A 75 12.42 16.14 14.80
C LEU A 75 13.39 17.29 15.10
N GLN A 76 12.87 18.49 15.38
CA GLN A 76 13.72 19.62 15.73
C GLN A 76 14.55 19.36 17.00
N VAL A 77 15.80 19.76 16.93
CA VAL A 77 16.89 19.34 17.84
C VAL A 77 16.81 19.84 19.30
N PRO A 78 16.05 20.84 19.77
CA PRO A 78 16.22 21.25 21.16
C PRO A 78 15.68 20.26 22.21
N TYR A 79 14.78 19.34 21.84
CA TYR A 79 14.07 18.46 22.80
C TYR A 79 14.14 16.96 22.46
N ASN A 80 15.16 16.55 21.71
CA ASN A 80 15.29 15.19 21.19
C ASN A 80 15.78 14.16 22.24
N PHE A 81 15.25 14.18 23.47
CA PHE A 81 15.59 13.19 24.50
C PHE A 81 15.01 11.79 24.20
N LEU A 82 14.02 11.71 23.31
CA LEU A 82 13.36 10.45 22.91
C LEU A 82 14.15 9.61 21.90
N ARG A 83 15.15 10.17 21.20
CA ARG A 83 16.12 9.46 20.34
C ARG A 83 17.52 9.37 20.95
N SER A 84 17.67 9.56 22.26
CA SER A 84 18.98 9.65 22.92
C SER A 84 19.75 8.31 23.04
N ASP A 85 19.53 7.36 22.13
CA ASP A 85 20.38 6.19 21.97
C ASP A 85 21.63 6.53 21.12
N PHE A 86 22.64 7.08 21.80
CA PHE A 86 24.08 6.91 21.50
C PHE A 86 24.77 7.75 20.41
N SER A 87 24.25 8.90 19.95
CA SER A 87 25.06 9.84 19.17
C SER A 87 24.94 11.29 19.65
N THR A 88 26.04 11.84 20.15
CA THR A 88 26.21 13.26 20.50
C THR A 88 26.62 14.12 19.30
N LYS A 89 26.71 13.54 18.09
CA LYS A 89 26.97 14.30 16.88
C LYS A 89 25.63 14.80 16.34
N PRO A 90 25.42 16.12 16.20
CA PRO A 90 24.34 16.62 15.37
C PRO A 90 24.63 16.14 13.95
N PHE A 91 23.96 15.06 13.55
CA PHE A 91 23.91 14.68 12.14
C PHE A 91 23.35 15.88 11.38
N GLY A 92 23.90 16.13 10.19
CA GLY A 92 23.51 17.27 9.35
C GLY A 92 21.99 17.38 9.25
N GLN A 93 21.52 18.62 9.13
CA GLN A 93 20.10 18.90 9.00
C GLN A 93 19.56 18.23 7.72
N ASP A 94 18.85 17.11 7.86
CA ASP A 94 18.10 16.54 6.76
C ASP A 94 17.00 17.54 6.38
N SER A 95 16.89 17.88 5.09
CA SER A 95 15.79 18.69 4.58
C SER A 95 14.47 18.01 4.94
N PRO A 96 13.56 18.68 5.68
CA PRO A 96 12.28 18.08 6.03
C PRO A 96 11.48 17.78 4.75
N SER A 97 10.47 16.93 4.88
CA SER A 97 9.50 16.55 3.84
C SER A 97 8.17 16.23 4.50
N LEU A 98 7.07 16.33 3.75
CA LEU A 98 5.73 16.00 4.24
C LEU A 98 5.68 14.56 4.75
N ALA A 99 5.07 14.37 5.91
CA ALA A 99 5.00 13.06 6.55
C ALA A 99 3.77 12.23 6.12
N ALA A 100 2.69 12.89 5.70
CA ALA A 100 1.35 12.30 5.74
C ALA A 100 1.17 11.05 4.87
N PHE A 101 1.69 11.07 3.64
CA PHE A 101 1.43 10.03 2.63
C PHE A 101 2.69 9.36 2.12
N ARG A 102 3.83 9.62 2.77
CA ARG A 102 5.14 9.09 2.38
C ARG A 102 5.09 7.56 2.29
N ASP A 103 5.66 6.98 1.25
CA ASP A 103 5.75 5.52 1.03
C ASP A 103 4.38 4.78 1.05
N MET A 104 3.28 5.50 0.76
CA MET A 104 1.97 4.87 0.58
C MET A 104 1.98 3.97 -0.66
N VAL A 105 1.38 2.79 -0.52
CA VAL A 105 1.06 1.89 -1.64
C VAL A 105 -0.44 1.96 -1.94
N PRO A 106 -0.88 1.56 -3.14
CA PRO A 106 -2.28 1.75 -3.52
C PRO A 106 -3.28 1.02 -2.61
N GLU A 107 -2.92 -0.14 -2.07
CA GLU A 107 -3.76 -0.87 -1.10
C GLU A 107 -3.92 -0.12 0.23
N VAL A 108 -2.89 0.63 0.66
CA VAL A 108 -2.98 1.52 1.82
C VAL A 108 -3.90 2.70 1.50
N GLY A 109 -3.75 3.32 0.33
CA GLY A 109 -4.62 4.43 -0.11
C GLY A 109 -6.09 4.03 -0.11
N ARG A 110 -6.41 2.87 -0.70
CA ARG A 110 -7.76 2.30 -0.67
C ARG A 110 -8.27 2.09 0.76
N LEU A 111 -7.46 1.49 1.64
CA LEU A 111 -7.87 1.27 3.03
C LEU A 111 -8.13 2.59 3.75
N LEU A 112 -7.31 3.60 3.52
CA LEU A 112 -7.51 4.93 4.12
C LEU A 112 -8.79 5.57 3.59
N ARG A 113 -9.09 5.47 2.29
CA ARG A 113 -10.38 5.88 1.73
C ARG A 113 -11.57 5.16 2.34
N ASP A 114 -11.49 3.84 2.45
CA ASP A 114 -12.65 3.04 2.84
C ASP A 114 -12.91 3.14 4.36
N TYR A 115 -11.90 3.42 5.19
CA TYR A 115 -12.00 3.32 6.67
C TYR A 115 -11.49 4.52 7.47
N SER A 116 -10.82 5.48 6.85
CA SER A 116 -10.19 6.62 7.54
C SER A 116 -10.29 7.92 6.74
N TYR A 117 -11.23 8.00 5.78
CA TYR A 117 -11.33 9.11 4.82
C TYR A 117 -11.36 10.48 5.49
N GLU A 118 -12.27 10.67 6.44
CA GLU A 118 -12.42 11.92 7.21
C GLU A 118 -11.14 12.34 7.94
N ASP A 119 -10.23 11.40 8.17
CA ASP A 119 -9.01 11.59 8.96
C ASP A 119 -7.87 12.05 8.05
N VAL A 120 -7.81 11.48 6.85
CA VAL A 120 -6.74 11.72 5.88
C VAL A 120 -7.07 12.87 4.93
N ASP A 121 -8.34 13.09 4.62
CA ASP A 121 -8.80 14.21 3.78
C ASP A 121 -8.38 15.55 4.39
N ILE A 122 -8.43 15.70 5.73
CA ILE A 122 -7.97 16.93 6.41
C ILE A 122 -6.53 17.29 5.99
N ALA A 123 -5.63 16.31 5.95
CA ALA A 123 -4.25 16.54 5.54
C ALA A 123 -4.17 16.92 4.06
N VAL A 124 -4.92 16.23 3.19
CA VAL A 124 -4.99 16.55 1.75
C VAL A 124 -5.49 17.99 1.55
N GLN A 125 -6.65 18.35 2.10
CA GLN A 125 -7.24 19.69 1.98
C GLN A 125 -6.32 20.77 2.51
N LYS A 126 -5.64 20.55 3.65
CA LYS A 126 -4.69 21.54 4.19
C LYS A 126 -3.49 21.71 3.26
N ILE A 127 -2.92 20.63 2.74
CA ILE A 127 -1.80 20.72 1.80
C ILE A 127 -2.23 21.47 0.54
N THR A 128 -3.34 21.08 -0.09
CA THR A 128 -3.78 21.68 -1.36
C THR A 128 -4.24 23.13 -1.22
N THR A 129 -4.75 23.52 -0.03
CA THR A 129 -5.13 24.91 0.27
C THR A 129 -3.91 25.81 0.49
N LEU A 130 -2.88 25.30 1.18
CA LEU A 130 -1.73 26.12 1.59
C LEU A 130 -0.60 26.12 0.55
N THR A 131 -0.58 25.13 -0.32
CA THR A 131 0.48 24.92 -1.30
C THR A 131 -0.10 24.89 -2.71
N PRO A 132 -0.22 26.04 -3.39
CA PRO A 132 -0.87 26.12 -4.72
C PRO A 132 -0.24 25.22 -5.78
N HIS A 133 1.08 24.97 -5.66
CA HIS A 133 1.87 24.12 -6.54
C HIS A 133 2.17 22.75 -5.91
N TRP A 134 1.30 22.25 -5.02
CA TRP A 134 1.50 20.97 -4.30
C TRP A 134 1.81 19.80 -5.24
N TYR A 135 1.33 19.84 -6.47
CA TYR A 135 1.49 18.78 -7.46
C TYR A 135 2.84 18.84 -8.18
N ALA A 136 3.57 19.95 -8.10
CA ALA A 136 4.80 20.19 -8.84
C ALA A 136 6.05 19.75 -8.07
N ALA A 137 6.98 19.08 -8.74
CA ALA A 137 8.30 18.84 -8.21
C ALA A 137 9.04 20.17 -8.00
N TYR A 138 9.71 20.32 -6.85
CA TYR A 138 10.34 21.58 -6.45
C TYR A 138 9.37 22.78 -6.45
N GLY A 139 8.07 22.55 -6.25
CA GLY A 139 7.10 23.61 -5.99
C GLY A 139 7.43 24.35 -4.68
N GLU A 140 6.83 25.51 -4.47
CA GLU A 140 6.92 26.22 -3.19
C GLU A 140 6.35 25.30 -2.09
N GLY A 141 7.04 25.12 -0.95
CA GLY A 141 6.58 24.11 0.02
C GLY A 141 6.97 24.33 1.47
N THR A 142 8.17 24.86 1.75
CA THR A 142 8.67 24.93 3.12
C THR A 142 8.68 26.36 3.63
N LEU A 143 7.92 26.63 4.69
CA LEU A 143 7.93 27.92 5.37
C LEU A 143 9.06 27.98 6.41
N GLY A 144 9.84 29.05 6.40
CA GLY A 144 10.86 29.31 7.41
C GLY A 144 12.25 28.68 7.16
N TRP A 145 12.53 28.16 5.96
CA TRP A 145 13.85 27.62 5.55
C TRP A 145 14.57 28.48 4.49
N GLU A 146 15.89 28.26 4.36
CA GLU A 146 16.74 28.94 3.37
C GLU A 146 16.40 28.58 1.92
N HIS A 147 15.96 27.35 1.66
CA HIS A 147 15.31 26.98 0.40
C HIS A 147 13.83 26.70 0.69
N ASN A 148 12.96 27.34 -0.08
CA ASN A 148 11.50 27.27 0.07
C ASN A 148 10.87 26.25 -0.88
N LEU A 149 11.67 25.34 -1.43
CA LEU A 149 11.24 24.34 -2.42
C LEU A 149 10.89 23.02 -1.74
N ALA A 150 9.75 22.44 -2.12
CA ALA A 150 9.31 21.12 -1.70
C ALA A 150 10.19 20.03 -2.29
N HIS A 151 10.35 18.93 -1.56
CA HIS A 151 11.03 17.77 -2.11
C HIS A 151 10.11 17.10 -3.15
N PRO A 152 10.61 16.54 -4.27
CA PRO A 152 9.72 15.89 -5.25
C PRO A 152 8.86 14.73 -4.69
N ILE A 153 9.31 14.13 -3.58
CA ILE A 153 8.52 13.13 -2.85
C ILE A 153 7.23 13.70 -2.26
N ASP A 154 7.22 15.01 -1.92
CA ASP A 154 6.06 15.71 -1.37
C ASP A 154 4.96 15.83 -2.41
N SER A 155 5.30 16.25 -3.62
CA SER A 155 4.30 16.32 -4.68
C SER A 155 3.82 14.96 -5.14
N PHE A 156 4.70 13.95 -5.11
CA PHE A 156 4.34 12.58 -5.43
C PHE A 156 3.39 11.94 -4.41
N GLN A 157 3.67 12.07 -3.12
CA GLN A 157 2.84 11.47 -2.09
C GLN A 157 1.43 12.10 -2.05
N VAL A 158 1.33 13.41 -2.28
CA VAL A 158 0.04 14.13 -2.32
C VAL A 158 -0.74 13.73 -3.58
N PHE A 159 -0.08 13.64 -4.73
CA PHE A 159 -0.72 13.14 -5.95
C PHE A 159 -1.31 11.73 -5.78
N ASN A 160 -0.58 10.82 -5.11
CA ASN A 160 -1.09 9.48 -4.84
C ASN A 160 -2.27 9.48 -3.84
N ALA A 161 -2.31 10.43 -2.90
CA ALA A 161 -3.47 10.63 -2.05
C ALA A 161 -4.69 11.10 -2.85
N GLU A 162 -4.53 12.07 -3.74
CA GLU A 162 -5.58 12.50 -4.66
C GLU A 162 -6.10 11.33 -5.53
N ALA A 163 -5.18 10.50 -6.04
CA ALA A 163 -5.53 9.38 -6.91
C ALA A 163 -6.22 8.21 -6.16
N TRP A 164 -5.68 7.80 -5.00
CA TRP A 164 -6.09 6.56 -4.33
C TRP A 164 -7.06 6.79 -3.16
N ILE A 165 -6.99 7.95 -2.52
CA ILE A 165 -7.84 8.33 -1.38
C ILE A 165 -9.01 9.18 -1.86
N GLU A 166 -8.74 10.34 -2.45
CA GLU A 166 -9.79 11.28 -2.87
C GLU A 166 -10.55 10.82 -4.11
N ASN A 167 -10.00 9.83 -4.83
CA ASN A 167 -10.57 9.32 -6.08
C ASN A 167 -10.82 10.48 -7.08
N ALA A 168 -9.84 11.38 -7.19
CA ALA A 168 -9.90 12.56 -8.04
C ALA A 168 -10.24 12.21 -9.49
N ALA A 169 -10.91 13.14 -10.19
CA ALA A 169 -11.32 12.93 -11.56
C ALA A 169 -10.09 12.70 -12.48
N PRO A 170 -10.19 11.85 -13.52
CA PRO A 170 -9.08 11.60 -14.42
C PRO A 170 -8.48 12.87 -15.04
N GLN A 171 -9.32 13.87 -15.32
CA GLN A 171 -8.91 15.16 -15.86
C GLN A 171 -8.03 15.95 -14.88
N ASP A 172 -8.36 15.90 -13.59
CA ASP A 172 -7.59 16.55 -12.54
C ASP A 172 -6.25 15.82 -12.33
N LEU A 173 -6.25 14.49 -12.30
CA LEU A 173 -5.02 13.70 -12.24
C LEU A 173 -4.12 13.94 -13.46
N GLY A 174 -4.71 14.09 -14.65
CA GLY A 174 -3.96 14.46 -15.86
C GLY A 174 -3.34 15.84 -15.76
N ARG A 175 -4.06 16.82 -15.17
CA ARG A 175 -3.56 18.18 -14.93
C ARG A 175 -2.44 18.21 -13.88
N TYR A 176 -2.55 17.41 -12.82
CA TYR A 176 -1.63 17.40 -11.69
C TYR A 176 -0.46 16.41 -11.84
N ALA A 177 -0.37 15.69 -12.96
CA ALA A 177 0.75 14.80 -13.23
C ALA A 177 2.11 15.53 -13.30
N ASP A 178 2.08 16.88 -13.43
CA ASP A 178 3.22 17.79 -13.54
C ASP A 178 3.97 17.68 -14.88
N ILE A 179 5.17 18.27 -14.96
CA ILE A 179 6.13 18.12 -16.06
C ILE A 179 7.36 17.42 -15.51
N SER A 180 7.89 16.45 -16.26
CA SER A 180 9.16 15.82 -15.91
C SER A 180 10.28 16.85 -15.78
N TRP A 181 11.09 16.75 -14.72
CA TRP A 181 12.30 17.59 -14.61
C TRP A 181 13.52 16.97 -15.31
N LEU A 182 13.39 15.76 -15.86
CA LEU A 182 14.39 15.11 -16.71
C LEU A 182 13.88 15.00 -18.16
N SER A 183 14.78 15.06 -19.14
CA SER A 183 14.46 14.96 -20.57
C SER A 183 13.75 13.67 -20.96
N GLU A 184 14.08 12.56 -20.29
CA GLU A 184 13.57 11.22 -20.57
C GLU A 184 12.37 10.82 -19.71
N GLY A 185 11.94 11.69 -18.79
CA GLY A 185 11.01 11.34 -17.72
C GLY A 185 11.73 11.06 -16.40
N ASP A 186 11.25 11.63 -15.30
CA ASP A 186 11.61 11.17 -13.96
C ASP A 186 10.61 10.11 -13.45
N PHE A 187 11.03 9.31 -12.46
CA PHE A 187 10.20 8.22 -11.95
C PHE A 187 8.89 8.71 -11.31
N PHE A 188 8.87 9.89 -10.70
CA PHE A 188 7.66 10.42 -10.08
C PHE A 188 6.66 10.84 -11.15
N TYR A 189 7.10 11.60 -12.16
CA TYR A 189 6.28 11.97 -13.31
C TYR A 189 5.70 10.75 -14.03
N MET A 190 6.54 9.76 -14.34
CA MET A 190 6.09 8.54 -15.02
C MET A 190 5.06 7.74 -14.22
N GLN A 191 5.21 7.71 -12.89
CA GLN A 191 4.24 7.04 -12.04
C GLN A 191 2.94 7.83 -11.91
N LYS A 192 2.99 9.17 -11.74
CA LYS A 192 1.81 10.04 -11.74
C LYS A 192 1.01 9.88 -13.04
N LEU A 193 1.69 9.89 -14.19
CA LEU A 193 1.08 9.61 -15.49
C LEU A 193 0.43 8.22 -15.54
N SER A 194 1.08 7.20 -14.99
CA SER A 194 0.52 5.84 -14.95
C SER A 194 -0.82 5.82 -14.20
N GLU A 195 -0.90 6.47 -13.04
CA GLU A 195 -2.13 6.56 -12.26
C GLU A 195 -3.22 7.38 -12.98
N ALA A 196 -2.87 8.49 -13.62
CA ALA A 196 -3.81 9.27 -14.43
C ALA A 196 -4.37 8.43 -15.61
N ILE A 197 -3.52 7.68 -16.32
CA ILE A 197 -3.96 6.78 -17.40
C ILE A 197 -4.88 5.68 -16.87
N LYS A 198 -4.58 5.08 -15.71
CA LYS A 198 -5.46 4.10 -15.08
C LYS A 198 -6.83 4.69 -14.80
N ALA A 199 -6.88 5.90 -14.25
CA ALA A 199 -8.13 6.61 -13.99
C ALA A 199 -8.93 6.87 -15.28
N PHE A 200 -8.28 7.34 -16.35
CA PHE A 200 -8.93 7.55 -17.66
C PHE A 200 -9.51 6.29 -18.29
N ARG A 201 -8.81 5.15 -18.14
CA ARG A 201 -9.26 3.87 -18.70
C ARG A 201 -10.41 3.25 -17.91
N GLY A 202 -10.65 3.74 -16.69
CA GLY A 202 -11.38 2.99 -15.70
C GLY A 202 -10.54 1.83 -15.19
N TYR A 203 -10.46 1.70 -13.88
CA TYR A 203 -9.83 0.56 -13.25
C TYR A 203 -10.75 0.07 -12.14
N SER A 204 -10.74 -1.23 -11.88
CA SER A 204 -11.39 -1.81 -10.72
C SER A 204 -10.34 -2.41 -9.82
N TRP A 205 -10.49 -2.16 -8.52
CA TRP A 205 -9.77 -2.92 -7.53
C TRP A 205 -10.42 -4.30 -7.47
N SER A 206 -9.80 -5.31 -8.07
CA SER A 206 -10.06 -6.68 -7.64
C SER A 206 -9.22 -6.95 -6.39
N GLY A 207 -9.80 -7.62 -5.39
CA GLY A 207 -8.97 -8.29 -4.37
C GLY A 207 -7.95 -9.21 -5.05
N ALA A 208 -7.00 -9.71 -4.26
CA ALA A 208 -6.06 -10.73 -4.72
C ALA A 208 -6.81 -12.06 -5.00
N ASN A 209 -7.70 -12.07 -5.99
CA ASN A 209 -8.31 -13.27 -6.52
C ASN A 209 -7.16 -14.09 -7.08
N TYR A 210 -6.79 -15.14 -6.37
CA TYR A 210 -5.66 -15.97 -6.75
C TYR A 210 -6.00 -17.42 -6.51
N VAL A 211 -5.30 -18.28 -7.26
CA VAL A 211 -5.22 -19.70 -6.98
C VAL A 211 -3.76 -20.14 -7.10
N ARG A 212 -3.30 -20.96 -6.16
CA ARG A 212 -1.97 -21.57 -6.18
C ARG A 212 -2.13 -23.08 -6.11
N LEU A 213 -1.77 -23.76 -7.20
CA LEU A 213 -1.81 -25.21 -7.33
C LEU A 213 -0.43 -25.82 -7.07
N ALA A 214 -0.37 -26.80 -6.18
CA ALA A 214 0.75 -27.70 -5.95
C ALA A 214 0.38 -29.11 -6.44
N VAL A 215 1.35 -29.79 -7.06
CA VAL A 215 1.21 -31.15 -7.58
C VAL A 215 2.25 -32.01 -6.89
N VAL A 216 1.79 -33.02 -6.15
CA VAL A 216 2.64 -33.95 -5.40
C VAL A 216 2.60 -35.31 -6.11
N PRO A 217 3.73 -35.78 -6.66
CA PRO A 217 3.78 -37.10 -7.28
C PRO A 217 3.83 -38.21 -6.23
N GLY A 218 3.18 -39.33 -6.55
CA GLY A 218 3.30 -40.59 -5.81
C GLY A 218 3.35 -41.77 -6.78
N ASP A 219 3.37 -42.99 -6.25
CA ASP A 219 3.32 -44.20 -7.07
C ASP A 219 1.97 -44.26 -7.80
N ARG A 220 2.01 -44.18 -9.14
CA ARG A 220 0.86 -44.18 -10.06
C ARG A 220 -0.22 -43.14 -9.73
N THR A 221 0.16 -42.10 -9.01
CA THR A 221 -0.75 -41.07 -8.48
C THR A 221 -0.17 -39.67 -8.62
N LEU A 222 -1.07 -38.68 -8.74
CA LEU A 222 -0.77 -37.26 -8.54
C LEU A 222 -1.79 -36.70 -7.55
N THR A 223 -1.30 -36.20 -6.42
CA THR A 223 -2.12 -35.51 -5.41
C THR A 223 -2.00 -34.01 -5.62
N LEU A 224 -3.12 -33.36 -5.84
CA LEU A 224 -3.24 -31.92 -6.02
C LEU A 224 -3.62 -31.28 -4.70
N HIS A 225 -2.97 -30.19 -4.36
CA HIS A 225 -3.35 -29.31 -3.26
C HIS A 225 -3.40 -27.87 -3.77
N TRP A 226 -4.41 -27.10 -3.37
CA TRP A 226 -4.49 -25.72 -3.77
C TRP A 226 -5.00 -24.80 -2.67
N GLN A 227 -4.59 -23.54 -2.78
CA GLN A 227 -5.09 -22.42 -1.98
C GLN A 227 -5.67 -21.39 -2.93
N ALA A 228 -6.85 -20.87 -2.59
CA ALA A 228 -7.51 -19.86 -3.38
C ALA A 228 -8.15 -18.80 -2.49
N VAL A 229 -8.19 -17.57 -3.01
CA VAL A 229 -8.99 -16.48 -2.46
C VAL A 229 -9.87 -15.99 -3.61
N LEU A 230 -11.15 -15.85 -3.33
CA LEU A 230 -12.14 -15.29 -4.25
C LEU A 230 -13.12 -14.46 -3.42
N GLU A 231 -13.32 -13.20 -3.79
CA GLU A 231 -14.18 -12.28 -3.05
C GLU A 231 -15.64 -12.76 -2.98
N ASN A 232 -16.15 -13.41 -4.03
CA ASN A 232 -17.52 -13.94 -4.10
C ASN A 232 -17.50 -15.39 -4.63
N PRO A 233 -17.33 -16.40 -3.75
CA PRO A 233 -17.23 -17.80 -4.17
C PRO A 233 -18.59 -18.50 -4.36
N ASP A 234 -19.70 -17.82 -4.07
CA ASP A 234 -21.04 -18.42 -4.17
C ASP A 234 -21.36 -18.85 -5.61
N GLY A 235 -21.77 -20.11 -5.77
CA GLY A 235 -22.07 -20.69 -7.08
C GLY A 235 -20.84 -21.02 -7.93
N VAL A 236 -19.63 -20.84 -7.41
CA VAL A 236 -18.37 -21.17 -8.11
C VAL A 236 -17.97 -22.61 -7.84
N THR A 237 -17.50 -23.31 -8.88
CA THR A 237 -17.00 -24.69 -8.78
C THR A 237 -15.64 -24.85 -9.44
N TRP A 238 -14.86 -25.84 -9.00
CA TRP A 238 -13.59 -26.17 -9.65
C TRP A 238 -13.79 -27.14 -10.81
N THR A 239 -13.00 -26.91 -11.85
CA THR A 239 -12.71 -27.87 -12.91
C THR A 239 -11.21 -28.15 -12.95
N ILE A 240 -10.85 -29.42 -13.03
CA ILE A 240 -9.48 -29.91 -13.13
C ILE A 240 -9.32 -30.59 -14.49
N ALA A 241 -8.42 -30.07 -15.32
CA ALA A 241 -8.03 -30.70 -16.56
C ALA A 241 -6.66 -31.36 -16.37
N LEU A 242 -6.56 -32.64 -16.69
CA LEU A 242 -5.32 -33.41 -16.73
C LEU A 242 -5.10 -33.90 -18.16
N SER A 243 -3.93 -33.61 -18.74
CA SER A 243 -3.53 -34.05 -20.07
C SER A 243 -2.12 -34.64 -20.05
N GLY A 244 -1.79 -35.46 -21.04
CA GLY A 244 -0.51 -36.20 -21.10
C GLY A 244 -0.68 -37.70 -20.90
N GLY A 245 0.37 -38.47 -21.19
CA GLY A 245 0.27 -39.93 -21.24
C GLY A 245 -0.75 -40.44 -22.27
N PRO A 246 -1.52 -41.51 -21.99
CA PRO A 246 -2.42 -42.13 -22.96
C PRO A 246 -3.76 -41.40 -23.19
N GLY A 247 -4.02 -40.26 -22.54
CA GLY A 247 -5.26 -39.50 -22.76
C GLY A 247 -5.47 -38.32 -21.81
N SER A 248 -6.58 -37.59 -22.00
CA SER A 248 -7.02 -36.51 -21.13
C SER A 248 -8.10 -36.96 -20.14
N LYS A 249 -8.14 -36.34 -18.97
CA LYS A 249 -9.19 -36.50 -17.97
C LYS A 249 -9.65 -35.13 -17.49
N THR A 250 -10.95 -34.97 -17.31
CA THR A 250 -11.53 -33.75 -16.76
C THR A 250 -12.42 -34.10 -15.57
N VAL A 251 -12.29 -33.34 -14.49
CA VAL A 251 -13.13 -33.42 -13.29
C VAL A 251 -13.79 -32.05 -13.13
N SER A 252 -15.11 -32.00 -13.04
CA SER A 252 -15.86 -30.74 -13.01
C SER A 252 -16.89 -30.75 -11.87
N GLY A 253 -17.33 -29.56 -11.46
CA GLY A 253 -18.37 -29.41 -10.44
C GLY A 253 -17.92 -29.68 -9.01
N LEU A 254 -16.60 -29.63 -8.74
CA LEU A 254 -16.10 -29.74 -7.37
C LEU A 254 -16.48 -28.47 -6.60
N PRO A 255 -17.03 -28.56 -5.38
CA PRO A 255 -17.36 -27.38 -4.58
C PRO A 255 -16.13 -26.48 -4.37
N PHE A 256 -16.30 -25.16 -4.38
CA PHE A 256 -15.18 -24.20 -4.21
C PHE A 256 -14.36 -24.45 -2.93
N ALA A 257 -14.99 -24.93 -1.86
CA ALA A 257 -14.33 -25.29 -0.60
C ALA A 257 -13.35 -26.48 -0.71
N THR A 258 -13.40 -27.25 -1.80
CA THR A 258 -12.44 -28.32 -2.07
C THR A 258 -11.06 -27.72 -2.28
N ASN A 259 -10.04 -28.28 -1.62
CA ASN A 259 -8.66 -27.80 -1.69
C ASN A 259 -7.65 -28.91 -2.04
N ALA A 260 -8.14 -30.13 -2.33
CA ALA A 260 -7.31 -31.25 -2.72
C ALA A 260 -8.06 -32.24 -3.63
N TYR A 261 -7.33 -32.93 -4.50
CA TYR A 261 -7.87 -33.99 -5.36
C TYR A 261 -6.74 -34.95 -5.77
N GLN A 262 -7.00 -36.25 -5.81
CA GLN A 262 -6.01 -37.24 -6.22
C GLN A 262 -6.42 -37.93 -7.52
N PHE A 263 -5.53 -37.90 -8.50
CA PHE A 263 -5.60 -38.80 -9.65
C PHE A 263 -4.87 -40.10 -9.34
N SER A 264 -5.49 -41.23 -9.67
CA SER A 264 -4.92 -42.57 -9.55
C SER A 264 -4.91 -43.31 -10.88
N GLY A 265 -4.19 -44.44 -10.92
CA GLY A 265 -4.06 -45.28 -12.12
C GLY A 265 -3.25 -44.62 -13.24
N LEU A 266 -2.34 -43.71 -12.88
CA LEU A 266 -1.43 -43.08 -13.83
C LEU A 266 -0.21 -43.98 -14.10
N SER A 267 0.48 -43.72 -15.20
CA SER A 267 1.74 -44.39 -15.51
C SER A 267 2.89 -43.66 -14.85
N ASN A 268 3.75 -44.39 -14.11
CA ASN A 268 4.98 -43.81 -13.59
C ASN A 268 5.89 -43.35 -14.73
N TYR A 269 6.70 -42.34 -14.45
CA TYR A 269 7.67 -41.73 -15.37
C TYR A 269 7.04 -41.11 -16.62
N THR A 270 5.73 -40.90 -16.61
CA THR A 270 4.98 -40.21 -17.66
C THR A 270 4.64 -38.80 -17.19
N ARG A 271 4.97 -37.79 -18.01
CA ARG A 271 4.64 -36.40 -17.70
C ARG A 271 3.16 -36.13 -17.98
N TYR A 272 2.52 -35.48 -17.02
CA TYR A 272 1.17 -34.94 -17.12
C TYR A 272 1.19 -33.44 -16.90
N THR A 273 0.25 -32.74 -17.54
CA THR A 273 -0.03 -31.32 -17.36
C THR A 273 -1.39 -31.18 -16.71
N ILE A 274 -1.47 -30.36 -15.67
CA ILE A 274 -2.65 -30.15 -14.85
C ILE A 274 -3.00 -28.67 -14.85
N THR A 275 -4.27 -28.35 -15.08
CA THR A 275 -4.81 -27.00 -14.93
C THR A 275 -6.01 -27.06 -13.99
N LEU A 276 -6.06 -26.13 -13.03
CA LEU A 276 -7.18 -25.95 -12.12
C LEU A 276 -7.85 -24.61 -12.43
N THR A 277 -9.13 -24.65 -12.77
CA THR A 277 -9.94 -23.45 -13.05
C THR A 277 -11.14 -23.39 -12.12
N ALA A 278 -11.44 -22.20 -11.61
CA ALA A 278 -12.73 -21.93 -10.96
C ALA A 278 -13.68 -21.36 -12.01
N VAL A 279 -14.91 -21.89 -12.09
CA VAL A 279 -15.96 -21.43 -13.00
C VAL A 279 -17.20 -21.01 -12.22
N ASP A 280 -17.83 -19.91 -12.61
CA ASP A 280 -19.08 -19.45 -12.02
C ASP A 280 -20.31 -20.22 -12.55
N GLY A 281 -21.51 -19.84 -12.09
CA GLY A 281 -22.77 -20.45 -12.51
C GLY A 281 -23.12 -20.24 -14.00
N ALA A 282 -22.46 -19.31 -14.69
CA ALA A 282 -22.57 -19.10 -16.13
C ALA A 282 -21.51 -19.88 -16.93
N GLY A 283 -20.58 -20.56 -16.26
CA GLY A 283 -19.48 -21.29 -16.87
C GLY A 283 -18.27 -20.42 -17.23
N GLN A 284 -18.21 -19.18 -16.76
CA GLN A 284 -17.09 -18.28 -17.01
C GLN A 284 -15.95 -18.57 -16.01
N THR A 285 -14.72 -18.63 -16.51
CA THR A 285 -13.53 -18.77 -15.66
C THR A 285 -13.29 -17.53 -14.82
N VAL A 286 -13.25 -17.71 -13.50
CA VAL A 286 -12.99 -16.64 -12.51
C VAL A 286 -11.62 -16.76 -11.84
N LEU A 287 -11.02 -17.96 -11.82
CA LEU A 287 -9.63 -18.21 -11.40
C LEU A 287 -8.99 -19.26 -12.30
N ASP A 288 -7.68 -19.13 -12.55
CA ASP A 288 -6.88 -20.10 -13.30
C ASP A 288 -5.49 -20.24 -12.65
N SER A 289 -5.07 -21.48 -12.39
CA SER A 289 -3.73 -21.78 -11.86
C SER A 289 -2.61 -21.65 -12.89
N GLY A 290 -2.97 -21.60 -14.17
CA GLY A 290 -2.10 -21.95 -15.28
C GLY A 290 -1.70 -23.44 -15.26
N PRO A 291 -0.98 -23.90 -16.29
CA PRO A 291 -0.53 -25.28 -16.37
C PRO A 291 0.56 -25.59 -15.34
N LYS A 292 0.45 -26.73 -14.67
CA LYS A 292 1.46 -27.32 -13.78
C LYS A 292 1.84 -28.72 -14.25
N GLY A 293 3.12 -29.05 -14.21
CA GLY A 293 3.61 -30.38 -14.56
C GLY A 293 3.64 -31.31 -13.35
N GLY A 294 3.31 -32.58 -13.56
CA GLY A 294 3.49 -33.66 -12.59
C GLY A 294 3.97 -34.93 -13.29
N MET A 295 4.78 -35.73 -12.59
CA MET A 295 5.24 -37.03 -13.10
C MET A 295 5.18 -38.05 -11.96
N PRO A 296 4.19 -38.96 -11.96
CA PRO A 296 4.13 -40.06 -11.00
C PRO A 296 5.43 -40.86 -10.99
N SER A 297 5.80 -41.35 -9.82
CA SER A 297 7.06 -42.07 -9.61
C SER A 297 6.87 -43.02 -8.43
N ASP A 298 7.29 -44.27 -8.60
CA ASP A 298 7.45 -45.26 -7.51
C ASP A 298 8.69 -44.97 -6.66
N ILE A 299 9.51 -44.00 -7.07
CA ILE A 299 10.65 -43.52 -6.29
C ILE A 299 10.32 -42.15 -5.71
N LEU A 300 10.22 -42.08 -4.38
CA LEU A 300 10.05 -40.84 -3.65
C LEU A 300 11.43 -40.25 -3.31
N PHE A 301 11.87 -39.24 -4.06
CA PHE A 301 13.05 -38.46 -3.66
C PHE A 301 12.62 -37.27 -2.79
N PHE A 302 12.85 -37.38 -1.48
CA PHE A 302 12.77 -36.24 -0.57
C PHE A 302 14.14 -35.56 -0.51
N LEU A 303 14.35 -34.51 -1.31
CA LEU A 303 15.52 -33.66 -1.14
C LEU A 303 15.22 -32.64 -0.04
N PRO A 304 15.93 -32.64 1.10
CA PRO A 304 15.77 -31.56 2.06
C PRO A 304 16.16 -30.24 1.39
N ALA A 305 15.35 -29.20 1.62
CA ALA A 305 15.65 -27.87 1.14
C ALA A 305 16.97 -27.39 1.76
N LEU A 306 18.07 -27.45 1.00
CA LEU A 306 19.32 -26.81 1.35
C LEU A 306 19.17 -25.30 1.10
N MET A 307 18.78 -24.56 2.12
CA MET A 307 18.90 -23.11 2.10
C MET A 307 20.38 -22.76 2.26
N LYS A 308 20.93 -22.02 1.29
CA LYS A 308 22.30 -21.50 1.37
C LYS A 308 22.38 -20.54 2.55
N GLY A 309 23.06 -20.94 3.61
CA GLY A 309 23.45 -20.03 4.69
C GLY A 309 24.36 -18.95 4.11
N SER A 310 23.90 -17.70 4.12
CA SER A 310 24.76 -16.55 3.92
C SER A 310 25.62 -16.39 5.17
N ASN A 311 26.93 -16.66 5.02
CA ASN A 311 27.95 -16.16 5.95
C ASN A 311 28.08 -14.65 5.83
#